data_AF-A0A6P7LA46-F1
#
_entry.id   AF-A0A6P7LA46-F1
#
_cell.length_a   1.000
_cell.length_b   1.000
_cell.length_c   1.000
_cell.angle_alpha   90.00
_cell.angle_beta   90.00
_cell.angle_gamma   90.00
#
_symmetry.space_group_name_H-M   'P 1'
#
loop_
_entity.id
_entity.type
_entity.pdbx_description
1 polymer ?
#
loop_
_entity_poly.entity_id
_entity_poly.type
_entity_poly.pdbx_seq_one_letter_code
_entity_poly.pdbx_strand_id
1 'polypeptide(L)'
;MRILTLCSFYLVHYQLLSTVDASTSDVSGLHEKLDRKNKVEQHNNQIQQSFAERMDAAFSNMQRCIQQQGIKHHEMLSSCSQAVDRLLLTNESSLKEAVATVESVLERVGQLVAVSVSGFQVKVQEQRMVCQQDKHTLLELLEEHRQDMEELLVDQSLMSLSAVKELNQTLRASVETQRALADQVEGMKESGVFLSGLVQDLAGLHDVAVQGLTALQSEHDQLAEQIRRAQERHETGMKRTMDQINLLLLEAQKNYADLHTSATALQKPVQSTQHHLSSGLSTVKHQASTQADLLSSTFSYLSSSLRLNADESRQTLEEMAGSTSYLHSTVSVLVERESVSSAEKDGGREPDVENVISPPSTYSPPAQKNKTTRSLSY
;
A
#
# COMPACT_ATOMS: atom_id res chain seq x y z
N MET A 1 99.78 -32.70 27.72
CA MET A 1 98.96 -31.60 28.30
C MET A 1 98.60 -30.49 27.32
N ARG A 2 99.52 -29.95 26.50
CA ARG A 2 99.25 -28.82 25.58
C ARG A 2 98.18 -29.06 24.48
N ILE A 3 98.02 -30.28 23.99
CA ILE A 3 97.03 -30.65 22.95
C ILE A 3 95.59 -30.68 23.52
N LEU A 4 95.41 -31.14 24.75
CA LEU A 4 94.11 -31.17 25.44
C LEU A 4 93.57 -29.77 25.74
N THR A 5 94.44 -28.83 26.08
CA THR A 5 94.08 -27.41 26.27
C THR A 5 93.70 -26.72 24.96
N LEU A 6 94.34 -27.06 23.83
CA LEU A 6 94.02 -26.51 22.52
C LEU A 6 92.67 -27.02 21.99
N CYS A 7 92.38 -28.31 22.16
CA CYS A 7 91.06 -28.87 21.81
C CYS A 7 89.94 -28.29 22.68
N SER A 8 90.18 -28.12 23.99
CA SER A 8 89.21 -27.47 24.87
C SER A 8 88.95 -26.02 24.46
N PHE A 9 90.00 -25.26 24.11
CA PHE A 9 89.87 -23.88 23.64
C PHE A 9 89.06 -23.79 22.33
N TYR A 10 89.33 -24.67 21.36
CA TYR A 10 88.56 -24.72 20.10
C TYR A 10 87.11 -25.12 20.31
N LEU A 11 86.82 -26.06 21.21
CA LEU A 11 85.46 -26.50 21.52
C LEU A 11 84.64 -25.38 22.17
N VAL A 12 85.23 -24.67 23.14
CA VAL A 12 84.62 -23.51 23.78
C VAL A 12 84.42 -22.38 22.77
N HIS A 13 85.39 -22.12 21.91
CA HIS A 13 85.29 -21.08 20.88
C HIS A 13 84.22 -21.40 19.82
N TYR A 14 84.06 -22.67 19.46
CA TYR A 14 83.03 -23.13 18.53
C TYR A 14 81.64 -23.07 19.17
N GLN A 15 81.50 -23.43 20.45
CA GLN A 15 80.26 -23.24 21.20
C GLN A 15 79.87 -21.78 21.34
N LEU A 16 80.84 -20.89 21.61
CA LEU A 16 80.60 -19.45 21.69
C LEU A 16 80.14 -18.91 20.33
N LEU A 17 80.81 -19.30 19.24
CA LEU A 17 80.44 -18.86 17.90
C LEU A 17 79.05 -19.38 17.50
N SER A 18 78.74 -20.65 17.77
CA SER A 18 77.41 -21.24 17.55
C SER A 18 76.32 -20.59 18.39
N THR A 19 76.63 -20.21 19.63
CA THR A 19 75.68 -19.51 20.51
C THR A 19 75.45 -18.07 20.02
N VAL A 20 76.51 -17.39 19.56
CA VAL A 20 76.41 -16.06 18.95
C VAL A 20 75.58 -16.11 17.66
N ASP A 21 75.78 -17.12 16.82
CA ASP A 21 75.04 -17.31 15.57
C ASP A 21 73.56 -17.62 15.83
N ALA A 22 73.28 -18.52 16.79
CA ALA A 22 71.92 -18.80 17.23
C ALA A 22 71.23 -17.57 17.84
N SER A 23 71.95 -16.80 18.66
CA SER A 23 71.41 -15.58 19.29
C SER A 23 71.18 -14.46 18.28
N THR A 24 72.04 -14.35 17.27
CA THR A 24 71.89 -13.38 16.17
C THR A 24 70.74 -13.78 15.26
N SER A 25 70.55 -15.08 15.00
CA SER A 25 69.38 -15.61 14.28
C SER A 25 68.08 -15.35 15.05
N ASP A 26 68.06 -15.55 16.38
CA ASP A 26 66.90 -15.28 17.21
C ASP A 26 66.54 -13.78 17.25
N VAL A 27 67.53 -12.90 17.37
CA VAL A 27 67.33 -11.44 17.30
C VAL A 27 66.81 -11.02 15.93
N SER A 28 67.32 -11.63 14.85
CA SER A 28 66.84 -11.38 13.49
C SER A 28 65.38 -11.84 13.31
N GLY A 29 65.02 -13.02 13.82
CA GLY A 29 63.64 -13.51 13.83
C GLY A 29 62.71 -12.68 14.71
N LEU A 30 63.22 -12.08 15.79
CA LEU A 30 62.47 -11.13 16.62
C LEU A 30 62.20 -9.83 15.86
N HIS A 31 63.17 -9.33 15.10
CA HIS A 31 62.98 -8.19 14.21
C HIS A 31 61.94 -8.48 13.14
N GLU A 32 61.98 -9.63 12.46
CA GLU A 32 60.95 -10.01 11.50
C GLU A 32 59.55 -10.08 12.12
N LYS A 33 59.44 -10.65 13.33
CA LYS A 33 58.17 -10.68 14.07
C LYS A 33 57.69 -9.27 14.43
N LEU A 34 58.58 -8.38 14.84
CA LEU A 34 58.28 -7.01 15.18
C LEU A 34 57.83 -6.22 13.94
N ASP A 35 58.52 -6.39 12.81
CA ASP A 35 58.20 -5.72 11.54
C ASP A 35 56.84 -6.17 11.02
N ARG A 36 56.56 -7.47 11.12
CA ARG A 36 55.27 -8.04 10.75
C ARG A 36 54.16 -7.60 11.69
N LYS A 37 54.43 -7.48 13.00
CA LYS A 37 53.49 -6.89 13.97
C LYS A 37 53.18 -5.44 13.60
N ASN A 38 54.21 -4.65 13.27
CA ASN A 38 54.06 -3.24 12.91
C ASN A 38 53.20 -3.07 11.65
N LYS A 39 53.41 -3.92 10.63
CA LYS A 39 52.54 -3.97 9.43
C LYS A 39 51.09 -4.30 9.77
N VAL A 40 50.84 -5.23 10.69
CA VAL A 40 49.49 -5.59 11.12
C VAL A 40 48.83 -4.44 11.90
N GLU A 41 49.56 -3.75 12.78
CA GLU A 41 49.05 -2.57 13.48
C GLU A 41 48.72 -1.44 12.51
N GLN A 42 49.57 -1.19 11.50
CA GLN A 42 49.29 -0.21 10.45
C GLN A 42 48.04 -0.56 9.64
N HIS A 43 47.90 -1.82 9.23
CA HIS A 43 46.73 -2.30 8.51
C HIS A 43 45.46 -2.19 9.36
N ASN A 44 45.51 -2.58 10.65
CA ASN A 44 44.38 -2.44 11.56
C ASN A 44 43.97 -0.99 11.76
N ASN A 45 44.92 -0.07 11.92
CA ASN A 45 44.64 1.37 12.00
C ASN A 45 43.99 1.88 10.71
N GLN A 46 44.48 1.49 9.53
CA GLN A 46 43.86 1.87 8.25
C GLN A 46 42.45 1.32 8.10
N ILE A 47 42.20 0.06 8.48
CA ILE A 47 40.87 -0.55 8.42
C ILE A 47 39.92 0.15 9.39
N GLN A 48 40.36 0.42 10.62
CA GLN A 48 39.55 1.14 11.62
C GLN A 48 39.21 2.56 11.15
N GLN A 49 40.19 3.29 10.61
CA GLN A 49 39.97 4.61 10.05
C GLN A 49 38.99 4.56 8.87
N SER A 50 39.22 3.66 7.92
CA SER A 50 38.33 3.47 6.75
C SER A 50 36.91 3.07 7.14
N PHE A 51 36.76 2.27 8.21
CA PHE A 51 35.46 1.90 8.74
C PHE A 51 34.76 3.10 9.38
N ALA A 52 35.48 3.87 10.21
CA ALA A 52 34.94 5.07 10.85
C ALA A 52 34.48 6.11 9.80
N GLU A 53 35.32 6.39 8.80
CA GLU A 53 34.99 7.33 7.71
C GLU A 53 33.76 6.87 6.91
N ARG A 54 33.65 5.57 6.60
CA ARG A 54 32.48 5.03 5.89
C ARG A 54 31.21 5.09 6.74
N MET A 55 31.31 4.82 8.03
CA MET A 55 30.17 4.92 8.95
C MET A 55 29.70 6.37 9.10
N ASP A 56 30.62 7.32 9.28
CA ASP A 56 30.28 8.75 9.37
C ASP A 56 29.65 9.26 8.08
N ALA A 57 30.14 8.82 6.91
CA ALA A 57 29.55 9.16 5.63
C ALA A 57 28.12 8.59 5.49
N ALA A 58 27.91 7.34 5.92
CA ALA A 58 26.60 6.70 5.89
C ALA A 58 25.59 7.40 6.81
N PHE A 59 25.99 7.72 8.04
CA PHE A 59 25.15 8.46 8.99
C PHE A 59 24.86 9.89 8.52
N SER A 60 25.86 10.59 8.00
CA SER A 60 25.69 11.93 7.45
C SER A 60 24.72 11.94 6.26
N ASN A 61 24.80 10.94 5.40
CA ASN A 61 23.86 10.77 4.28
C ASN A 61 22.44 10.47 4.78
N MET A 62 22.30 9.56 5.74
CA MET A 62 21.00 9.22 6.32
C MET A 62 20.36 10.44 7.00
N GLN A 63 21.13 11.19 7.80
CA GLN A 63 20.67 12.40 8.46
C GLN A 63 20.22 13.46 7.44
N ARG A 64 20.99 13.65 6.36
CA ARG A 64 20.62 14.58 5.28
C ARG A 64 19.33 14.15 4.57
N CYS A 65 19.17 12.86 4.29
CA CYS A 65 17.96 12.32 3.68
C CYS A 65 16.73 12.55 4.57
N ILE A 66 16.84 12.28 5.87
CA ILE A 66 15.76 12.50 6.84
C ILE A 66 15.39 13.99 6.90
N GLN A 67 16.38 14.88 6.96
CA GLN A 67 16.13 16.33 6.99
C GLN A 67 15.46 16.82 5.71
N GLN A 68 15.94 16.40 4.54
CA GLN A 68 15.34 16.76 3.26
C GLN A 68 13.90 16.25 3.15
N GLN A 69 13.64 15.03 3.60
CA GLN A 69 12.29 14.49 3.57
C GLN A 69 11.36 15.19 4.57
N GLY A 70 11.90 15.61 5.73
CA GLY A 70 11.18 16.44 6.69
C GLY A 70 10.77 17.79 6.11
N ILE A 71 11.69 18.49 5.40
CA ILE A 71 11.39 19.75 4.70
C ILE A 71 10.30 19.52 3.65
N LYS A 72 10.45 18.47 2.83
CA LYS A 72 9.50 18.17 1.76
C LYS A 72 8.10 17.84 2.29
N HIS A 73 8.01 17.06 3.38
CA HIS A 73 6.73 16.78 4.05
C HIS A 73 6.11 18.06 4.63
N HIS A 74 6.92 18.93 5.24
CA HIS A 74 6.44 20.18 5.80
C HIS A 74 5.89 21.13 4.72
N GLU A 75 6.59 21.28 3.60
CA GLU A 75 6.13 22.07 2.45
C GLU A 75 4.83 21.51 1.87
N MET A 76 4.72 20.19 1.74
CA MET A 76 3.53 19.55 1.19
C MET A 76 2.31 19.74 2.12
N LEU A 77 2.50 19.58 3.43
CA LEU A 77 1.47 19.85 4.43
C LEU A 77 1.06 21.33 4.46
N SER A 78 2.03 22.24 4.37
CA SER A 78 1.79 23.68 4.27
C SER A 78 0.96 24.03 3.02
N SER A 79 1.33 23.47 1.87
CA SER A 79 0.60 23.69 0.62
C SER A 79 -0.82 23.11 0.67
N CYS A 80 -1.00 21.95 1.30
CA CYS A 80 -2.31 21.34 1.50
C CYS A 80 -3.19 22.21 2.41
N SER A 81 -2.64 22.69 3.54
CA SER A 81 -3.32 23.62 4.45
C SER A 81 -3.75 24.90 3.72
N GLN A 82 -2.87 25.52 2.93
CA GLN A 82 -3.19 26.73 2.18
C GLN A 82 -4.23 26.49 1.08
N ALA A 83 -4.26 25.31 0.46
CA ALA A 83 -5.28 24.97 -0.53
C ALA A 83 -6.65 24.83 0.14
N VAL A 84 -6.70 24.20 1.32
CA VAL A 84 -7.92 24.10 2.14
C VAL A 84 -8.41 25.48 2.58
N ASP A 85 -7.53 26.34 3.10
CA ASP A 85 -7.89 27.71 3.52
C ASP A 85 -8.45 28.53 2.35
N ARG A 86 -7.83 28.43 1.16
CA ARG A 86 -8.34 29.08 -0.06
C ARG A 86 -9.71 28.55 -0.47
N LEU A 87 -9.92 27.24 -0.39
CA LEU A 87 -11.21 26.62 -0.66
C LEU A 87 -12.29 27.12 0.30
N LEU A 88 -11.97 27.19 1.60
CA LEU A 88 -12.90 27.68 2.62
C LEU A 88 -13.27 29.15 2.39
N LEU A 89 -12.28 30.02 2.17
CA LEU A 89 -12.53 31.44 1.88
C LEU A 89 -13.33 31.65 0.60
N THR A 90 -13.03 30.88 -0.45
CA THR A 90 -13.77 30.97 -1.72
C THR A 90 -15.21 30.52 -1.52
N ASN A 91 -15.43 29.37 -0.88
CA ASN A 91 -16.76 28.87 -0.57
C ASN A 91 -17.57 29.84 0.31
N GLU A 92 -16.95 30.43 1.34
CA GLU A 92 -17.59 31.44 2.18
C GLU A 92 -18.03 32.65 1.35
N SER A 93 -17.16 33.16 0.48
CA SER A 93 -17.47 34.31 -0.38
C SER A 93 -18.60 34.03 -1.37
N SER A 94 -18.55 32.87 -2.05
CA SER A 94 -19.58 32.45 -3.00
C SER A 94 -20.92 32.18 -2.31
N LEU A 95 -20.90 31.59 -1.11
CA LEU A 95 -22.12 31.38 -0.32
C LEU A 95 -22.74 32.72 0.09
N LYS A 96 -21.92 33.69 0.52
CA LYS A 96 -22.39 35.03 0.88
C LYS A 96 -23.04 35.76 -0.30
N GLU A 97 -22.45 35.66 -1.49
CA GLU A 97 -22.99 36.25 -2.72
C GLU A 97 -24.31 35.56 -3.16
N ALA A 98 -24.38 34.24 -3.07
CA ALA A 98 -25.60 33.48 -3.35
C ALA A 98 -26.74 33.85 -2.38
N VAL A 99 -26.46 33.96 -1.08
CA VAL A 99 -27.45 34.37 -0.07
C VAL A 99 -27.97 35.79 -0.36
N ALA A 100 -27.08 36.75 -0.63
CA ALA A 100 -27.49 38.12 -0.96
C ALA A 100 -28.38 38.19 -2.23
N THR A 101 -28.09 37.34 -3.22
CA THR A 101 -28.90 37.23 -4.44
C THR A 101 -30.29 36.68 -4.13
N VAL A 102 -30.39 35.63 -3.31
CA VAL A 102 -31.67 35.06 -2.88
C VAL A 102 -32.49 36.08 -2.08
N GLU A 103 -31.85 36.83 -1.17
CA GLU A 103 -32.50 37.91 -0.41
C GLU A 103 -33.10 38.97 -1.34
N SER A 104 -32.35 39.40 -2.37
CA SER A 104 -32.84 40.36 -3.36
C SER A 104 -34.02 39.83 -4.17
N VAL A 105 -34.00 38.57 -4.58
CA VAL A 105 -35.11 37.94 -5.30
C VAL A 105 -36.35 37.86 -4.42
N LEU A 106 -36.19 37.45 -3.15
CA LEU A 106 -37.30 37.39 -2.19
C LEU A 106 -37.91 38.77 -1.93
N GLU A 107 -37.09 39.82 -1.84
CA GLU A 107 -37.58 41.20 -1.69
C GLU A 107 -38.41 41.63 -2.92
N ARG A 108 -37.92 41.34 -4.14
CA ARG A 108 -38.64 41.65 -5.39
C ARG A 108 -39.95 40.87 -5.52
N VAL A 109 -39.96 39.59 -5.15
CA VAL A 109 -41.18 38.77 -5.12
C VAL A 109 -42.16 39.33 -4.10
N GLY A 110 -41.70 39.72 -2.91
CA GLY A 110 -42.53 40.37 -1.88
C GLY A 110 -43.17 41.66 -2.37
N GLN A 111 -42.42 42.51 -3.07
CA GLN A 111 -42.93 43.73 -3.68
C GLN A 111 -43.98 43.44 -4.77
N LEU A 112 -43.73 42.47 -5.66
CA LEU A 112 -44.66 42.08 -6.72
C LEU A 112 -45.97 41.53 -6.15
N VAL A 113 -45.90 40.71 -5.09
CA VAL A 113 -47.07 40.18 -4.40
C VAL A 113 -47.86 41.31 -3.74
N ALA A 114 -47.21 42.27 -3.08
CA ALA A 114 -47.89 43.42 -2.49
C ALA A 114 -48.63 44.28 -3.53
N VAL A 115 -47.99 44.51 -4.69
CA VAL A 115 -48.61 45.22 -5.84
C VAL A 115 -49.80 44.43 -6.40
N SER A 116 -49.66 43.12 -6.54
CA SER A 116 -50.73 42.25 -7.06
C SER A 116 -51.93 42.19 -6.12
N VAL A 117 -51.70 42.09 -4.80
CA VAL A 117 -52.76 42.04 -3.79
C VAL A 117 -53.51 43.37 -3.70
N SER A 118 -52.81 44.50 -3.74
CA SER A 118 -53.44 45.83 -3.76
C SER A 118 -54.21 46.08 -5.06
N GLY A 119 -53.68 45.67 -6.21
CA GLY A 119 -54.37 45.73 -7.49
C GLY A 119 -55.62 44.85 -7.55
N PHE A 120 -55.55 43.63 -6.98
CA PHE A 120 -56.70 42.74 -6.85
C PHE A 120 -57.81 43.34 -5.96
N GLN A 121 -57.43 43.99 -4.85
CA GLN A 121 -58.37 44.66 -3.95
C GLN A 121 -59.12 45.81 -4.64
N VAL A 122 -58.45 46.58 -5.51
CA VAL A 122 -59.07 47.64 -6.33
C VAL A 122 -60.01 47.04 -7.37
N LYS A 123 -59.56 45.98 -8.09
CA LYS A 123 -60.37 45.32 -9.12
C LYS A 123 -61.64 44.67 -8.58
N VAL A 124 -61.61 44.09 -7.37
CA VAL A 124 -62.81 43.55 -6.69
C VAL A 124 -63.84 44.64 -6.37
N GLN A 125 -63.40 45.89 -6.19
CA GLN A 125 -64.26 47.03 -5.89
C GLN A 125 -64.92 47.61 -7.17
N GLU A 126 -64.22 47.54 -8.31
CA GLU A 126 -64.73 47.92 -9.63
C GLU A 126 -65.62 46.85 -10.28
N GLN A 127 -65.33 45.56 -10.07
CA GLN A 127 -66.12 44.40 -10.56
C GLN A 127 -67.55 44.35 -9.98
N ARG A 128 -67.88 45.22 -9.03
CA ARG A 128 -69.26 45.43 -8.56
C ARG A 128 -70.15 46.16 -9.58
N MET A 129 -69.60 46.72 -10.66
CA MET A 129 -70.32 47.66 -11.52
C MET A 129 -70.59 47.22 -12.97
N VAL A 130 -69.84 46.30 -13.60
CA VAL A 130 -69.97 46.07 -15.05
C VAL A 130 -69.64 44.62 -15.42
N CYS A 131 -70.54 43.89 -16.09
CA CYS A 131 -70.37 42.48 -16.44
C CYS A 131 -70.92 42.23 -17.87
N GLN A 132 -70.02 42.11 -18.86
CA GLN A 132 -70.20 41.41 -20.17
C GLN A 132 -69.00 41.55 -21.12
N GLN A 133 -68.08 42.50 -20.92
CA GLN A 133 -66.85 42.67 -21.73
C GLN A 133 -65.71 41.71 -21.32
N ASP A 134 -65.84 41.03 -20.17
CA ASP A 134 -64.77 40.22 -19.54
C ASP A 134 -64.47 38.87 -20.22
N LYS A 135 -65.37 38.33 -21.05
CA LYS A 135 -65.24 36.95 -21.55
C LYS A 135 -64.14 36.76 -22.59
N HIS A 136 -63.89 37.76 -23.44
CA HIS A 136 -62.89 37.65 -24.50
C HIS A 136 -61.47 37.84 -23.96
N THR A 137 -61.27 38.83 -23.10
CA THR A 137 -59.99 39.11 -22.43
C THR A 137 -59.55 37.95 -21.52
N LEU A 138 -60.49 37.24 -20.87
CA LEU A 138 -60.17 36.05 -20.05
C LEU A 138 -59.67 34.86 -20.87
N LEU A 139 -60.17 34.68 -22.09
CA LEU A 139 -59.71 33.61 -22.98
C LEU A 139 -58.32 33.90 -23.55
N GLU A 140 -58.03 35.17 -23.84
CA GLU A 140 -56.73 35.62 -24.33
C GLU A 140 -55.64 35.48 -23.25
N LEU A 141 -55.94 35.87 -22.01
CA LEU A 141 -55.04 35.69 -20.85
C LEU A 141 -54.83 34.22 -20.45
N LEU A 142 -55.85 33.36 -20.64
CA LEU A 142 -55.71 31.93 -20.39
C LEU A 142 -54.83 31.25 -21.45
N GLU A 143 -54.91 31.71 -22.70
CA GLU A 143 -54.08 31.17 -23.79
C GLU A 143 -52.63 31.61 -23.65
N GLU A 144 -52.37 32.86 -23.28
CA GLU A 144 -51.03 33.37 -22.97
C GLU A 144 -50.41 32.63 -21.77
N HIS A 145 -51.18 32.45 -20.69
CA HIS A 145 -50.71 31.68 -19.53
C HIS A 145 -50.48 30.20 -19.85
N ARG A 146 -51.25 29.62 -20.77
CA ARG A 146 -51.06 28.25 -21.26
C ARG A 146 -49.76 28.12 -22.04
N GLN A 147 -49.48 29.05 -22.96
CA GLN A 147 -48.22 29.09 -23.72
C GLN A 147 -47.00 29.27 -22.81
N ASP A 148 -47.07 30.18 -21.83
CA ASP A 148 -45.98 30.39 -20.86
C ASP A 148 -45.72 29.14 -20.00
N MET A 149 -46.77 28.42 -19.60
CA MET A 149 -46.66 27.16 -18.86
C MET A 149 -46.09 26.04 -19.73
N GLU A 150 -46.47 25.97 -21.00
CA GLU A 150 -45.99 24.97 -21.96
C GLU A 150 -44.49 25.19 -22.25
N GLU A 151 -44.06 26.43 -22.49
CA GLU A 151 -42.64 26.77 -22.69
C GLU A 151 -41.78 26.45 -21.44
N LEU A 152 -42.22 26.85 -20.25
CA LEU A 152 -41.50 26.55 -19.01
C LEU A 152 -41.45 25.05 -18.70
N LEU A 153 -42.56 24.32 -18.88
CA LEU A 153 -42.60 22.89 -18.57
C LEU A 153 -41.81 22.07 -19.59
N VAL A 154 -41.89 22.39 -20.88
CA VAL A 154 -41.15 21.70 -21.94
C VAL A 154 -39.66 21.99 -21.80
N ASP A 155 -39.25 23.25 -21.88
CA ASP A 155 -37.85 23.59 -22.02
C ASP A 155 -37.09 23.35 -20.72
N GLN A 156 -37.64 23.77 -19.57
CA GLN A 156 -36.93 23.62 -18.30
C GLN A 156 -36.93 22.18 -17.77
N SER A 157 -38.02 21.42 -17.95
CA SER A 157 -38.10 20.02 -17.46
C SER A 157 -37.33 19.05 -18.35
N LEU A 158 -37.36 19.21 -19.68
CA LEU A 158 -36.57 18.35 -20.58
C LEU A 158 -35.07 18.65 -20.46
N MET A 159 -34.67 19.91 -20.30
CA MET A 159 -33.28 20.26 -20.05
C MET A 159 -32.78 19.67 -18.73
N SER A 160 -33.54 19.79 -17.64
CA SER A 160 -33.15 19.23 -16.34
C SER A 160 -33.10 17.70 -16.35
N LEU A 161 -34.05 17.03 -17.00
CA LEU A 161 -34.02 15.56 -17.18
C LEU A 161 -32.85 15.10 -18.05
N SER A 162 -32.46 15.89 -19.05
CA SER A 162 -31.29 15.61 -19.89
C SER A 162 -29.98 15.75 -19.10
N ALA A 163 -29.87 16.77 -18.24
CA ALA A 163 -28.72 16.93 -17.34
C ALA A 163 -28.62 15.78 -16.32
N VAL A 164 -29.75 15.32 -15.76
CA VAL A 164 -29.79 14.15 -14.86
C VAL A 164 -29.36 12.87 -15.59
N LYS A 165 -29.73 12.72 -16.86
CA LYS A 165 -29.31 11.58 -17.70
C LYS A 165 -27.80 11.60 -17.98
N GLU A 166 -27.23 12.76 -18.27
CA GLU A 166 -25.78 12.95 -18.47
C GLU A 166 -25.00 12.67 -17.16
N LEU A 167 -25.53 13.13 -16.02
CA LEU A 167 -25.00 12.79 -14.71
C LEU A 167 -25.05 11.28 -14.44
N ASN A 168 -26.17 10.61 -14.77
CA ASN A 168 -26.30 9.16 -14.63
C ASN A 168 -25.26 8.39 -15.49
N GLN A 169 -24.99 8.87 -16.71
CA GLN A 169 -23.94 8.31 -17.58
C GLN A 169 -22.53 8.50 -16.99
N THR A 170 -22.25 9.68 -16.44
CA THR A 170 -20.98 9.99 -15.79
C THR A 170 -20.76 9.12 -14.55
N LEU A 171 -21.79 8.97 -13.71
CA LEU A 171 -21.75 8.10 -12.54
C LEU A 171 -21.60 6.62 -12.93
N ARG A 172 -22.21 6.18 -14.04
CA ARG A 172 -22.03 4.82 -14.57
C ARG A 172 -20.58 4.56 -14.98
N ALA A 173 -19.95 5.49 -15.68
CA ALA A 173 -18.53 5.41 -16.02
C ALA A 173 -17.64 5.36 -14.76
N SER A 174 -17.99 6.13 -13.72
CA SER A 174 -17.30 6.08 -12.43
C SER A 174 -17.39 4.70 -11.77
N VAL A 175 -18.58 4.08 -11.74
CA VAL A 175 -18.80 2.72 -11.22
C VAL A 175 -18.00 1.67 -12.00
N GLU A 176 -17.92 1.79 -13.32
CA GLU A 176 -17.09 0.92 -14.16
C GLU A 176 -15.59 1.07 -13.83
N THR A 177 -15.15 2.30 -13.61
CA THR A 177 -13.77 2.60 -13.18
C THR A 177 -13.46 1.99 -11.81
N GLN A 178 -14.42 2.05 -10.87
CA GLN A 178 -14.31 1.46 -9.55
C GLN A 178 -14.22 -0.08 -9.60
N ARG A 179 -14.94 -0.72 -10.55
CA ARG A 179 -14.83 -2.17 -10.80
C ARG A 179 -13.46 -2.54 -11.38
N ALA A 180 -12.95 -1.77 -12.34
CA ALA A 180 -11.61 -1.98 -12.89
C ALA A 180 -10.51 -1.82 -11.82
N LEU A 181 -10.66 -0.85 -10.90
CA LEU A 181 -9.78 -0.71 -9.75
C LEU A 181 -9.84 -1.92 -8.81
N ALA A 182 -11.03 -2.48 -8.57
CA ALA A 182 -11.18 -3.70 -7.76
C ALA A 182 -10.46 -4.90 -8.39
N ASP A 183 -10.47 -5.02 -9.72
CA ASP A 183 -9.75 -6.06 -10.46
C ASP A 183 -8.22 -5.85 -10.40
N GLN A 184 -7.74 -4.60 -10.47
CA GLN A 184 -6.32 -4.28 -10.26
C GLN A 184 -5.86 -4.62 -8.83
N VAL A 185 -6.65 -4.27 -7.81
CA VAL A 185 -6.37 -4.60 -6.41
C VAL A 185 -6.38 -6.11 -6.17
N GLU A 186 -7.24 -6.85 -6.86
CA GLU A 186 -7.23 -8.32 -6.84
C GLU A 186 -5.93 -8.88 -7.44
N GLY A 187 -5.46 -8.32 -8.57
CA GLY A 187 -4.17 -8.65 -9.16
C GLY A 187 -2.98 -8.37 -8.23
N MET A 188 -3.08 -7.35 -7.36
CA MET A 188 -2.03 -7.06 -6.37
C MET A 188 -1.81 -8.18 -5.35
N LYS A 189 -2.73 -9.16 -5.22
CA LYS A 189 -2.52 -10.37 -4.42
C LYS A 189 -1.33 -11.21 -4.87
N GLU A 190 -0.94 -11.11 -6.14
CA GLU A 190 0.28 -11.75 -6.65
C GLU A 190 1.53 -11.28 -5.89
N SER A 191 1.52 -10.06 -5.33
CA SER A 191 2.60 -9.55 -4.48
C SER A 191 2.71 -10.33 -3.15
N GLY A 192 1.56 -10.73 -2.58
CA GLY A 192 1.52 -11.60 -1.40
C GLY A 192 2.00 -13.01 -1.70
N VAL A 193 1.62 -13.55 -2.86
CA VAL A 193 2.10 -14.87 -3.36
C VAL A 193 3.61 -14.85 -3.60
N PHE A 194 4.15 -13.78 -4.19
CA PHE A 194 5.59 -13.60 -4.40
C PHE A 194 6.37 -13.58 -3.08
N LEU A 195 5.89 -12.81 -2.09
CA LEU A 195 6.51 -12.78 -0.75
C LEU A 195 6.46 -14.14 -0.06
N SER A 196 5.36 -14.89 -0.22
CA SER A 196 5.24 -16.27 0.27
C SER A 196 6.26 -17.19 -0.39
N GLY A 197 6.46 -17.06 -1.72
CA GLY A 197 7.50 -17.79 -2.45
C GLY A 197 8.92 -17.49 -1.95
N LEU A 198 9.25 -16.22 -1.70
CA LEU A 198 10.54 -15.84 -1.12
C LEU A 198 10.76 -16.44 0.28
N VAL A 199 9.71 -16.52 1.10
CA VAL A 199 9.77 -17.17 2.42
C VAL A 199 10.06 -18.67 2.28
N GLN A 200 9.52 -19.31 1.25
CA GLN A 200 9.73 -20.72 0.96
C GLN A 200 11.15 -21.01 0.45
N ASP A 201 11.68 -20.16 -0.44
CA ASP A 201 13.07 -20.26 -0.91
C ASP A 201 14.08 -20.04 0.23
N LEU A 202 13.79 -19.09 1.12
CA LEU A 202 14.62 -18.81 2.30
C LEU A 202 14.62 -20.00 3.27
N ALA A 203 13.49 -20.69 3.42
CA ALA A 203 13.40 -21.92 4.19
C ALA A 203 14.20 -23.07 3.53
N GLY A 204 14.17 -23.19 2.21
CA GLY A 204 14.99 -24.17 1.49
C GLY A 204 16.49 -23.91 1.68
N LEU A 205 16.92 -22.64 1.61
CA LEU A 205 18.32 -22.27 1.83
C LEU A 205 18.78 -22.55 3.28
N HIS A 206 17.89 -22.36 4.26
CA HIS A 206 18.13 -22.71 5.66
C HIS A 206 18.42 -24.19 5.84
N ASP A 207 17.56 -25.05 5.30
CA ASP A 207 17.68 -26.49 5.44
C ASP A 207 19.00 -26.97 4.84
N VAL A 208 19.38 -26.43 3.67
CA VAL A 208 20.67 -26.72 3.01
C VAL A 208 21.86 -26.26 3.88
N ALA A 209 21.80 -25.05 4.44
CA ALA A 209 22.87 -24.51 5.29
C ALA A 209 23.02 -25.31 6.60
N VAL A 210 21.91 -25.69 7.24
CA VAL A 210 21.90 -26.50 8.46
C VAL A 210 22.42 -27.91 8.17
N GLN A 211 22.03 -28.53 7.06
CA GLN A 211 22.56 -29.83 6.64
C GLN A 211 24.07 -29.76 6.38
N GLY A 212 24.55 -28.74 5.68
CA GLY A 212 25.98 -28.54 5.43
C GLY A 212 26.80 -28.34 6.70
N LEU A 213 26.30 -27.54 7.65
CA LEU A 213 26.93 -27.35 8.96
C LEU A 213 26.95 -28.64 9.78
N THR A 214 25.86 -29.42 9.75
CA THR A 214 25.77 -30.71 10.44
C THR A 214 26.74 -31.74 9.85
N ALA A 215 26.89 -31.77 8.52
CA ALA A 215 27.88 -32.62 7.85
C ALA A 215 29.31 -32.20 8.23
N LEU A 216 29.61 -30.90 8.24
CA LEU A 216 30.92 -30.38 8.63
C LEU A 216 31.25 -30.69 10.11
N GLN A 217 30.26 -30.59 10.99
CA GLN A 217 30.35 -31.00 12.39
C GLN A 217 30.72 -32.49 12.51
N SER A 218 30.08 -33.35 11.72
CA SER A 218 30.36 -34.79 11.74
C SER A 218 31.75 -35.16 11.23
N GLU A 219 32.21 -34.51 10.15
CA GLU A 219 33.57 -34.67 9.60
C GLU A 219 34.62 -34.19 10.62
N HIS A 220 34.36 -33.07 11.28
CA HIS A 220 35.20 -32.55 12.35
C HIS A 220 35.33 -33.54 13.51
N ASP A 221 34.21 -34.08 13.99
CA ASP A 221 34.20 -35.05 15.10
C ASP A 221 34.93 -36.35 14.70
N GLN A 222 34.78 -36.79 13.45
CA GLN A 222 35.50 -37.93 12.89
C GLN A 222 37.00 -37.68 12.82
N LEU A 223 37.42 -36.49 12.39
CA LEU A 223 38.83 -36.10 12.30
C LEU A 223 39.48 -35.99 13.69
N ALA A 224 38.77 -35.41 14.66
CA ALA A 224 39.21 -35.32 16.04
C ALA A 224 39.46 -36.72 16.65
N GLU A 225 38.54 -37.66 16.40
CA GLU A 225 38.67 -39.03 16.84
C GLU A 225 39.82 -39.77 16.13
N GLN A 226 40.07 -39.51 14.84
CA GLN A 226 41.23 -40.07 14.13
C GLN A 226 42.56 -39.54 14.69
N ILE A 227 42.64 -38.25 15.00
CA ILE A 227 43.82 -37.63 15.64
C ILE A 227 44.06 -38.29 17.01
N ARG A 228 43.02 -38.42 17.84
CA ARG A 228 43.10 -39.09 19.14
C ARG A 228 43.66 -40.51 19.02
N ARG A 229 43.12 -41.33 18.11
CA ARG A 229 43.62 -42.71 17.89
C ARG A 229 45.04 -42.75 17.32
N ALA A 230 45.42 -41.81 16.46
CA ALA A 230 46.78 -41.70 15.94
C ALA A 230 47.77 -41.39 17.08
N GLN A 231 47.38 -40.49 17.98
CA GLN A 231 48.16 -40.11 19.16
C GLN A 231 48.37 -41.31 20.10
N GLU A 232 47.31 -42.06 20.41
CA GLU A 232 47.40 -43.28 21.23
C GLU A 232 48.30 -44.36 20.61
N ARG A 233 48.17 -44.61 19.30
CA ARG A 233 49.05 -45.57 18.60
C ARG A 233 50.50 -45.13 18.61
N HIS A 234 50.77 -43.84 18.46
CA HIS A 234 52.12 -43.28 18.47
C HIS A 234 52.76 -43.40 19.86
N GLU A 235 52.02 -43.05 20.93
CA GLU A 235 52.44 -43.24 22.32
C GLU A 235 52.81 -44.70 22.60
N THR A 236 51.96 -45.63 22.15
CA THR A 236 52.16 -47.07 22.36
C THR A 236 53.31 -47.64 21.52
N GLY A 237 53.50 -47.14 20.29
CA GLY A 237 54.59 -47.50 19.40
C GLY A 237 55.95 -46.99 19.88
N MET A 238 56.02 -45.75 20.37
CA MET A 238 57.26 -45.11 20.82
C MET A 238 57.74 -45.58 22.19
N LYS A 239 56.85 -46.08 23.06
CA LYS A 239 57.21 -46.74 24.33
C LYS A 239 58.12 -47.96 24.12
N ARG A 240 58.14 -48.56 22.91
CA ARG A 240 59.07 -49.63 22.51
C ARG A 240 60.43 -49.15 22.01
N THR A 241 60.59 -47.87 21.65
CA THR A 241 61.83 -47.27 21.10
C THR A 241 62.50 -46.30 22.08
N MET A 242 62.14 -46.35 23.37
CA MET A 242 62.24 -45.27 24.36
C MET A 242 63.61 -45.04 25.03
N ASP A 243 64.68 -45.78 24.72
CA ASP A 243 65.95 -45.53 25.43
C ASP A 243 66.77 -44.34 24.90
N GLN A 244 66.40 -43.66 23.78
CA GLN A 244 67.27 -42.60 23.22
C GLN A 244 66.63 -41.31 22.65
N ILE A 245 65.31 -41.14 22.52
CA ILE A 245 64.74 -39.98 21.78
C ILE A 245 63.63 -39.27 22.59
N ASN A 246 64.00 -38.60 23.69
CA ASN A 246 63.02 -37.97 24.60
C ASN A 246 62.66 -36.50 24.29
N LEU A 247 63.35 -35.80 23.38
CA LEU A 247 63.07 -34.37 23.13
C LEU A 247 62.07 -34.11 21.97
N LEU A 248 62.17 -34.86 20.87
CA LEU A 248 61.21 -34.83 19.75
C LEU A 248 59.81 -35.34 20.15
N LEU A 249 59.73 -36.18 21.18
CA LEU A 249 58.50 -36.78 21.70
C LEU A 249 57.58 -35.73 22.34
N LEU A 250 58.15 -34.84 23.16
CA LEU A 250 57.38 -33.85 23.91
C LEU A 250 56.76 -32.79 22.98
N GLU A 251 57.48 -32.43 21.93
CA GLU A 251 57.07 -31.38 20.98
C GLU A 251 55.97 -31.87 20.03
N ALA A 252 56.08 -33.11 19.53
CA ALA A 252 55.01 -33.73 18.74
C ALA A 252 53.73 -33.92 19.57
N GLN A 253 53.87 -34.40 20.81
CA GLN A 253 52.71 -34.64 21.70
C GLN A 253 51.99 -33.33 22.05
N LYS A 254 52.75 -32.25 22.26
CA LYS A 254 52.20 -30.90 22.46
C LYS A 254 51.48 -30.38 21.22
N ASN A 255 52.08 -30.51 20.03
CA ASN A 255 51.47 -30.05 18.79
C ASN A 255 50.11 -30.73 18.50
N TYR A 256 49.98 -32.03 18.78
CA TYR A 256 48.70 -32.74 18.63
C TYR A 256 47.66 -32.33 19.68
N ALA A 257 48.08 -32.11 20.93
CA ALA A 257 47.19 -31.61 21.98
C ALA A 257 46.67 -30.19 21.66
N ASP A 258 47.55 -29.30 21.18
CA ASP A 258 47.19 -27.95 20.77
C ASP A 258 46.22 -27.96 19.58
N LEU A 259 46.43 -28.86 18.61
CA LEU A 259 45.53 -29.04 17.47
C LEU A 259 44.15 -29.59 17.88
N HIS A 260 44.11 -30.58 18.77
CA HIS A 260 42.86 -31.10 19.32
C HIS A 260 42.09 -30.03 20.11
N THR A 261 42.79 -29.22 20.90
CA THR A 261 42.18 -28.13 21.66
C THR A 261 41.63 -27.06 20.71
N SER A 262 42.35 -26.76 19.63
CA SER A 262 41.91 -25.84 18.57
C SER A 262 40.69 -26.36 17.80
N ALA A 263 40.65 -27.66 17.50
CA ALA A 263 39.50 -28.34 16.90
C ALA A 263 38.27 -28.25 17.82
N THR A 264 38.43 -28.62 19.09
CA THR A 264 37.35 -28.53 20.09
C THR A 264 36.85 -27.08 20.26
N ALA A 265 37.72 -26.08 20.10
CA ALA A 265 37.35 -24.67 20.16
C ALA A 265 36.46 -24.23 18.98
N LEU A 266 36.50 -24.90 17.82
CA LEU A 266 35.65 -24.61 16.65
C LEU A 266 34.21 -25.12 16.79
N GLN A 267 33.96 -26.07 17.68
CA GLN A 267 32.63 -26.65 17.91
C GLN A 267 31.61 -25.62 18.43
N LYS A 268 32.00 -24.77 19.39
CA LYS A 268 31.14 -23.72 19.94
C LYS A 268 30.70 -22.69 18.89
N PRO A 269 31.61 -22.11 18.08
CA PRO A 269 31.27 -21.24 16.96
C PRO A 269 30.30 -21.86 15.95
N VAL A 270 30.49 -23.13 15.59
CA VAL A 270 29.60 -23.83 14.64
C VAL A 270 28.19 -23.98 15.23
N GLN A 271 28.07 -24.46 16.47
CA GLN A 271 26.78 -24.61 17.15
C GLN A 271 26.08 -23.27 17.39
N SER A 272 26.84 -22.24 17.76
CA SER A 272 26.33 -20.88 17.93
C SER A 272 25.81 -20.31 16.61
N THR A 273 26.57 -20.46 15.52
CA THR A 273 26.16 -20.01 14.19
C THR A 273 24.90 -20.75 13.74
N GLN A 274 24.81 -22.07 13.94
CA GLN A 274 23.63 -22.87 13.62
C GLN A 274 22.39 -22.43 14.41
N HIS A 275 22.54 -22.14 15.70
CA HIS A 275 21.45 -21.63 16.54
C HIS A 275 21.00 -20.22 16.10
N HIS A 276 21.94 -19.31 15.84
CA HIS A 276 21.63 -17.95 15.37
C HIS A 276 20.99 -17.95 13.99
N LEU A 277 21.42 -18.83 13.07
CA LEU A 277 20.78 -19.01 11.77
C LEU A 277 19.34 -19.50 11.95
N SER A 278 19.12 -20.53 12.78
CA SER A 278 17.78 -21.07 13.01
C SER A 278 16.84 -20.07 13.70
N SER A 279 17.30 -19.38 14.75
CA SER A 279 16.43 -18.44 15.46
C SER A 279 16.13 -17.20 14.61
N GLY A 280 17.17 -16.57 14.03
CA GLY A 280 17.01 -15.36 13.22
C GLY A 280 16.16 -15.60 11.98
N LEU A 281 16.37 -16.72 11.29
CA LEU A 281 15.60 -17.02 10.10
C LEU A 281 14.17 -17.46 10.43
N SER A 282 13.94 -18.12 11.56
CA SER A 282 12.56 -18.41 12.02
C SER A 282 11.77 -17.13 12.30
N THR A 283 12.41 -16.10 12.87
CA THR A 283 11.80 -14.79 13.11
C THR A 283 11.48 -14.08 11.79
N VAL A 284 12.45 -14.04 10.86
CA VAL A 284 12.25 -13.44 9.54
C VAL A 284 11.16 -14.16 8.76
N LYS A 285 11.15 -15.50 8.77
CA LYS A 285 10.10 -16.33 8.17
C LYS A 285 8.73 -16.00 8.74
N HIS A 286 8.60 -15.97 10.06
CA HIS A 286 7.32 -15.69 10.70
C HIS A 286 6.84 -14.27 10.39
N GLN A 287 7.70 -13.25 10.49
CA GLN A 287 7.33 -11.88 10.18
C GLN A 287 6.93 -11.71 8.71
N ALA A 288 7.72 -12.25 7.78
CA ALA A 288 7.44 -12.17 6.35
C ALA A 288 6.16 -12.92 5.97
N SER A 289 5.90 -14.09 6.56
CA SER A 289 4.66 -14.85 6.34
C SER A 289 3.44 -14.09 6.87
N THR A 290 3.52 -13.55 8.09
CA THR A 290 2.43 -12.73 8.65
C THR A 290 2.16 -11.49 7.80
N GLN A 291 3.20 -10.85 7.27
CA GLN A 291 3.07 -9.70 6.37
C GLN A 291 2.40 -10.09 5.04
N ALA A 292 2.76 -11.24 4.47
CA ALA A 292 2.16 -11.75 3.23
C ALA A 292 0.68 -12.08 3.42
N ASP A 293 0.33 -12.74 4.52
CA ASP A 293 -1.07 -13.07 4.86
C ASP A 293 -1.91 -11.82 5.11
N LEU A 294 -1.34 -10.82 5.80
CA LEU A 294 -1.99 -9.54 6.05
C LEU A 294 -2.24 -8.77 4.74
N LEU A 295 -1.26 -8.73 3.83
CA LEU A 295 -1.43 -8.08 2.53
C LEU A 295 -2.50 -8.80 1.69
N SER A 296 -2.47 -10.13 1.64
CA SER A 296 -3.42 -10.92 0.86
C SER A 296 -4.86 -10.77 1.37
N SER A 297 -5.04 -10.77 2.69
CA SER A 297 -6.35 -10.54 3.32
C SER A 297 -6.84 -9.10 3.14
N THR A 298 -5.95 -8.10 3.26
CA THR A 298 -6.30 -6.68 3.05
C THR A 298 -6.72 -6.43 1.59
N PHE A 299 -5.99 -6.96 0.61
CA PHE A 299 -6.38 -6.84 -0.80
C PHE A 299 -7.68 -7.58 -1.10
N SER A 300 -7.91 -8.76 -0.49
CA SER A 300 -9.18 -9.49 -0.64
C SER A 300 -10.37 -8.70 -0.09
N TYR A 301 -10.21 -8.11 1.09
CA TYR A 301 -11.23 -7.28 1.71
C TYR A 301 -11.52 -6.03 0.89
N LEU A 302 -10.46 -5.32 0.46
CA LEU A 302 -10.59 -4.10 -0.33
C LEU A 302 -11.25 -4.35 -1.68
N SER A 303 -10.84 -5.39 -2.41
CA SER A 303 -11.48 -5.77 -3.68
C SER A 303 -12.95 -6.13 -3.49
N SER A 304 -13.27 -6.93 -2.46
CA SER A 304 -14.66 -7.32 -2.14
C SER A 304 -15.53 -6.11 -1.79
N SER A 305 -15.00 -5.18 -0.99
CA SER A 305 -15.69 -3.95 -0.59
C SER A 305 -15.94 -3.03 -1.79
N LEU A 306 -14.94 -2.86 -2.67
CA LEU A 306 -15.07 -2.09 -3.90
C LEU A 306 -16.11 -2.70 -4.85
N ARG A 307 -16.14 -4.02 -5.00
CA ARG A 307 -17.14 -4.72 -5.82
C ARG A 307 -18.55 -4.58 -5.25
N LEU A 308 -18.72 -4.76 -3.95
CA LEU A 308 -20.01 -4.59 -3.29
C LEU A 308 -20.56 -3.17 -3.51
N ASN A 309 -19.73 -2.15 -3.27
CA ASN A 309 -20.12 -0.75 -3.47
C ASN A 309 -20.43 -0.44 -4.95
N ALA A 310 -19.63 -0.97 -5.88
CA ALA A 310 -19.88 -0.82 -7.31
C ALA A 310 -21.21 -1.47 -7.73
N ASP A 311 -21.58 -2.62 -7.16
CA ASP A 311 -22.83 -3.31 -7.47
C ASP A 311 -24.04 -2.61 -6.86
N GLU A 312 -23.95 -2.11 -5.62
CA GLU A 312 -24.99 -1.30 -4.97
C GLU A 312 -25.21 0.03 -5.71
N SER A 313 -24.12 0.70 -6.10
CA SER A 313 -24.16 1.92 -6.90
C SER A 313 -24.77 1.68 -8.28
N ARG A 314 -24.42 0.57 -8.94
CA ARG A 314 -25.03 0.18 -10.23
C ARG A 314 -26.53 -0.03 -10.11
N GLN A 315 -26.99 -0.74 -9.08
CA GLN A 315 -28.43 -0.96 -8.86
C GLN A 315 -29.16 0.38 -8.68
N THR A 316 -28.64 1.27 -7.85
CA THR A 316 -29.22 2.59 -7.61
C THR A 316 -29.29 3.42 -8.90
N LEU A 317 -28.25 3.34 -9.74
CA LEU A 317 -28.21 4.03 -11.04
C LEU A 317 -29.23 3.46 -12.04
N GLU A 318 -29.49 2.14 -12.03
CA GLU A 318 -30.53 1.51 -12.85
C GLU A 318 -31.94 1.97 -12.44
N GLU A 319 -32.21 2.05 -11.13
CA GLU A 319 -33.48 2.57 -10.60
C GLU A 319 -33.68 4.06 -10.96
N MET A 320 -32.62 4.88 -10.84
CA MET A 320 -32.65 6.28 -11.24
C MET A 320 -32.86 6.44 -12.75
N ALA A 321 -32.16 5.66 -13.58
CA ALA A 321 -32.32 5.69 -15.03
C ALA A 321 -33.74 5.30 -15.46
N GLY A 322 -34.35 4.30 -14.81
CA GLY A 322 -35.74 3.92 -15.02
C GLY A 322 -36.72 5.05 -14.68
N SER A 323 -36.51 5.70 -13.53
CA SER A 323 -37.33 6.82 -13.06
C SER A 323 -37.22 8.05 -13.98
N THR A 324 -36.01 8.43 -14.39
CA THR A 324 -35.78 9.52 -15.35
C THR A 324 -36.41 9.23 -16.70
N SER A 325 -36.32 7.99 -17.19
CA SER A 325 -36.93 7.58 -18.47
C SER A 325 -38.46 7.63 -18.42
N TYR A 326 -39.06 7.20 -17.29
CA TYR A 326 -40.50 7.28 -17.06
C TYR A 326 -40.99 8.73 -17.04
N LEU A 327 -40.30 9.61 -16.30
CA LEU A 327 -40.64 11.03 -16.23
C LEU A 327 -40.47 11.72 -17.59
N HIS A 328 -39.38 11.44 -18.30
CA HIS A 328 -39.14 11.96 -19.65
C HIS A 328 -40.25 11.54 -20.61
N SER A 329 -40.65 10.27 -20.60
CA SER A 329 -41.77 9.78 -21.43
C SER A 329 -43.09 10.44 -21.07
N THR A 330 -43.36 10.64 -19.78
CA THR A 330 -44.61 11.27 -19.31
C THR A 330 -44.69 12.72 -19.73
N VAL A 331 -43.60 13.48 -19.57
CA VAL A 331 -43.52 14.88 -20.02
C VAL A 331 -43.65 14.95 -21.54
N SER A 332 -42.97 14.08 -22.29
CA SER A 332 -43.06 14.07 -23.76
C SER A 332 -44.50 13.80 -24.25
N VAL A 333 -45.21 12.85 -23.63
CA VAL A 333 -46.60 12.52 -23.99
C VAL A 333 -47.58 13.66 -23.65
N LEU A 334 -47.33 14.41 -22.56
CA LEU A 334 -48.15 15.58 -22.21
C LEU A 334 -48.00 16.67 -23.28
N VAL A 335 -46.78 16.92 -23.73
CA VAL A 335 -46.45 17.88 -24.79
C VAL A 335 -47.06 17.46 -26.13
N GLU A 336 -46.97 16.17 -26.49
CA GLU A 336 -47.58 15.66 -27.71
C GLU A 336 -49.12 15.74 -27.70
N ARG A 337 -49.77 15.46 -26.56
CA ARG A 337 -51.24 15.55 -26.44
C ARG A 337 -51.77 16.98 -26.57
N GLU A 338 -51.05 17.98 -26.06
CA GLU A 338 -51.44 19.38 -26.25
C GLU A 338 -51.33 19.81 -27.72
N SER A 339 -50.25 19.43 -28.41
CA SER A 339 -50.04 19.75 -29.82
C SER A 339 -51.16 19.22 -30.74
N VAL A 340 -51.73 18.05 -30.44
CA VAL A 340 -52.85 17.45 -31.19
C VAL A 340 -54.17 18.18 -30.91
N SER A 341 -54.43 18.59 -29.66
CA SER A 341 -55.65 19.33 -29.30
C SER A 341 -55.71 20.74 -29.90
N SER A 342 -54.55 21.36 -30.12
CA SER A 342 -54.42 22.65 -30.81
C SER A 342 -54.64 22.52 -32.32
N ALA A 343 -54.24 21.41 -32.94
CA ALA A 343 -54.49 21.14 -34.36
C ALA A 343 -55.96 20.83 -34.68
N GLU A 344 -56.69 20.17 -33.76
CA GLU A 344 -58.15 19.92 -33.91
C GLU A 344 -58.99 21.20 -33.78
N LYS A 345 -58.47 22.27 -33.17
CA LYS A 345 -59.15 23.57 -33.09
C LYS A 345 -58.95 24.47 -34.32
N ASP A 346 -57.86 24.29 -35.07
CA ASP A 346 -57.54 25.08 -36.28
C ASP A 346 -58.12 24.44 -37.56
N GLY A 347 -58.39 23.13 -37.54
CA GLY A 347 -59.13 22.42 -38.57
C GLY A 347 -60.64 22.50 -38.34
N GLY A 348 -61.30 23.56 -38.82
CA GLY A 348 -62.75 23.71 -38.75
C GLY A 348 -63.54 22.51 -39.29
N ARG A 349 -63.94 21.60 -38.40
CA ARG A 349 -65.09 20.71 -38.54
C ARG A 349 -65.56 20.26 -37.17
N GLU A 350 -66.77 20.66 -36.79
CA GLU A 350 -67.52 20.03 -35.71
C GLU A 350 -67.56 18.51 -35.95
N PRO A 351 -67.13 17.69 -34.98
CA PRO A 351 -67.59 16.32 -34.91
C PRO A 351 -68.90 16.30 -34.12
N ASP A 352 -69.93 15.74 -34.75
CA ASP A 352 -71.13 15.27 -34.08
C ASP A 352 -70.74 14.40 -32.89
N VAL A 353 -71.32 14.74 -31.74
CA VAL A 353 -71.24 13.97 -30.51
C VAL A 353 -72.07 12.71 -30.68
N GLU A 354 -71.48 11.63 -31.19
CA GLU A 354 -72.00 10.30 -30.94
C GLU A 354 -70.90 9.23 -31.01
N ASN A 355 -70.82 8.47 -29.91
CA ASN A 355 -70.16 7.18 -29.79
C ASN A 355 -68.62 7.17 -29.66
N VAL A 356 -68.12 6.90 -28.46
CA VAL A 356 -67.32 5.71 -28.09
C VAL A 356 -66.91 5.88 -26.62
N ILE A 357 -67.77 5.43 -25.72
CA ILE A 357 -67.32 4.96 -24.41
C ILE A 357 -66.90 3.52 -24.63
N SER A 358 -65.59 3.26 -24.61
CA SER A 358 -65.06 1.93 -24.34
C SER A 358 -63.88 2.09 -23.39
N PRO A 359 -63.95 1.56 -22.16
CA PRO A 359 -62.87 1.69 -21.20
C PRO A 359 -61.68 0.83 -21.64
N PRO A 360 -60.42 1.31 -21.57
CA PRO A 360 -59.28 0.43 -21.71
C PRO A 360 -59.16 -0.44 -20.46
N SER A 361 -58.97 -1.73 -20.74
CA SER A 361 -58.72 -2.83 -19.82
C SER A 361 -57.81 -2.44 -18.64
N THR A 362 -58.26 -2.80 -17.45
CA THR A 362 -57.52 -2.88 -16.18
C THR A 362 -56.06 -3.30 -16.36
N TYR A 363 -55.14 -2.40 -15.97
CA TYR A 363 -53.73 -2.71 -15.77
C TYR A 363 -53.57 -3.40 -14.40
N SER A 364 -53.05 -4.63 -14.39
CA SER A 364 -52.67 -5.31 -13.15
C SER A 364 -51.25 -4.89 -12.71
N PRO A 365 -51.05 -4.43 -11.47
CA PRO A 365 -49.71 -4.13 -10.97
C PRO A 365 -48.90 -5.42 -10.71
N PRO A 366 -47.56 -5.39 -10.84
CA PRO A 366 -46.73 -6.56 -10.57
C PRO A 366 -46.73 -6.89 -9.07
N ALA A 367 -46.82 -8.19 -8.77
CA ALA A 367 -46.80 -8.73 -7.43
C ALA A 367 -45.58 -8.23 -6.63
N GLN A 368 -45.84 -7.54 -5.51
CA GLN A 368 -44.85 -7.33 -4.46
C GLN A 368 -44.37 -8.69 -3.96
N LYS A 369 -43.14 -9.08 -4.33
CA LYS A 369 -42.44 -10.16 -3.64
C LYS A 369 -42.15 -9.68 -2.22
N ASN A 370 -42.93 -10.19 -1.27
CA ASN A 370 -42.67 -10.10 0.15
C ASN A 370 -41.22 -10.49 0.45
N LYS A 371 -40.40 -9.52 0.86
CA LYS A 371 -39.14 -9.79 1.55
C LYS A 371 -39.49 -10.39 2.90
N THR A 372 -39.41 -11.71 3.01
CA THR A 372 -39.41 -12.41 4.29
C THR A 372 -38.16 -11.99 5.05
N THR A 373 -38.34 -11.14 6.06
CA THR A 373 -37.36 -10.85 7.09
C THR A 373 -37.04 -12.15 7.81
N ARG A 374 -35.88 -12.74 7.53
CA ARG A 374 -35.36 -13.87 8.30
C ARG A 374 -34.81 -13.33 9.61
N SER A 375 -35.58 -13.53 10.67
CA SER A 375 -35.14 -13.40 12.06
C SER A 375 -33.88 -14.27 12.25
N LEU A 376 -32.80 -13.61 12.63
CA LEU A 376 -31.60 -14.25 13.18
C LEU A 376 -31.93 -14.71 14.60
N SER A 377 -31.85 -16.02 14.79
CA SER A 377 -31.74 -16.65 16.10
C SER A 377 -30.40 -17.39 16.11
N TYR A 378 -29.55 -16.98 17.06
CA TYR A 378 -28.19 -17.43 17.39
C TYR A 378 -27.04 -16.90 16.54
#